data_AF-A0A935X6S8-F1
#
_entry.id   AF-A0A935X6S8-F1
#
_cell.length_a   1.000
_cell.length_b   1.000
_cell.length_c   1.000
_cell.angle_alpha   90.00
_cell.angle_beta   90.00
_cell.angle_gamma   90.00
#
_symmetry.space_group_name_H-M   'P 1'
#
loop_
_entity.id
_entity.type
_entity.pdbx_description
1 polymer ?
#
loop_
_entity_poly.entity_id
_entity_poly.type
_entity_poly.pdbx_seq_one_letter_code
_entity_poly.pdbx_strand_id
1 'polypeptide(L)'
;MNDKPDTLGRRRTLLAGGGLGCALAALGGVVLSARADEHSAHRAGAKGVPAVVVDGTREGICATCRFWGGMRRVADDRKSVFAESLGWCNNPDSPHFQSMRSPEAGPMKGWRKWEALG
;
A
#
# COMPACT_ATOMS: atom_id res chain seq x y z
N MET A 1 2.49 45.67 -31.84
CA MET A 1 3.71 45.69 -32.68
C MET A 1 4.88 45.44 -31.76
N ASN A 2 5.58 44.32 -31.99
CA ASN A 2 6.99 44.01 -31.68
C ASN A 2 7.39 43.98 -30.19
N ASP A 3 8.30 43.14 -29.70
CA ASP A 3 8.92 41.88 -30.13
C ASP A 3 9.65 41.34 -28.87
N LYS A 4 9.74 40.02 -28.77
CA LYS A 4 10.58 39.15 -27.90
C LYS A 4 11.50 39.72 -26.80
N PRO A 5 11.51 39.08 -25.62
CA PRO A 5 12.73 38.89 -24.84
C PRO A 5 13.47 37.59 -25.25
N ASP A 6 14.63 37.76 -25.89
CA ASP A 6 15.63 36.68 -26.05
C ASP A 6 16.78 36.90 -25.05
N THR A 7 16.91 36.04 -24.03
CA THR A 7 18.24 35.60 -23.59
C THR A 7 18.17 34.31 -22.79
N LEU A 8 18.80 33.28 -23.36
CA LEU A 8 18.88 31.91 -22.87
C LEU A 8 19.60 31.80 -21.53
N GLY A 9 18.84 31.47 -20.49
CA GLY A 9 19.33 30.81 -19.27
C GLY A 9 19.69 29.35 -19.54
N ARG A 10 20.96 29.13 -19.86
CA ARG A 10 21.64 27.83 -20.01
C ARG A 10 21.58 27.00 -18.71
N ARG A 11 21.00 25.79 -18.80
CA ARG A 11 21.33 24.51 -18.10
C ARG A 11 20.14 23.54 -18.33
N ARG A 12 20.09 22.76 -19.43
CA ARG A 12 20.63 21.38 -19.57
C ARG A 12 20.58 20.62 -18.23
N THR A 13 19.85 19.51 -18.08
CA THR A 13 19.76 18.39 -19.01
C THR A 13 18.48 17.57 -18.76
N LEU A 14 17.63 17.47 -19.78
CA LEU A 14 16.63 16.41 -19.92
C LEU A 14 17.35 15.15 -20.40
N LEU A 15 17.22 14.05 -19.68
CA LEU A 15 17.48 12.70 -20.20
C LEU A 15 16.22 11.86 -19.97
N ALA A 16 15.16 12.28 -20.66
CA ALA A 16 14.17 11.34 -21.20
C ALA A 16 14.64 11.00 -22.62
N GLY A 17 14.98 9.73 -22.84
CA GLY A 17 15.53 9.29 -24.11
C GLY A 17 15.61 7.78 -24.16
N GLY A 18 14.45 7.12 -24.15
CA GLY A 18 14.33 5.77 -24.67
C GLY A 18 14.62 5.80 -26.17
N GLY A 19 15.55 4.96 -26.62
CA GLY A 19 16.02 4.95 -27.99
C GLY A 19 17.11 3.90 -28.22
N LEU A 20 16.67 2.65 -28.30
CA LEU A 20 17.13 1.60 -29.21
C LEU A 20 18.62 1.58 -29.66
N GLY A 21 19.36 0.60 -29.14
CA GLY A 21 20.24 -0.34 -29.87
C GLY A 21 21.32 0.19 -30.84
N CYS A 22 22.59 -0.08 -30.54
CA CYS A 22 23.36 -1.19 -31.13
C CYS A 22 24.87 -1.09 -30.81
N ALA A 23 25.41 -2.24 -30.36
CA ALA A 23 26.77 -2.75 -30.55
C ALA A 23 27.98 -1.93 -30.07
N LEU A 24 28.72 -2.48 -29.11
CA LEU A 24 30.07 -3.04 -29.34
C LEU A 24 30.58 -3.74 -28.08
N ALA A 25 30.95 -5.00 -28.25
CA ALA A 25 31.48 -5.87 -27.21
C ALA A 25 32.90 -5.48 -26.84
N ALA A 26 33.19 -5.39 -25.53
CA ALA A 26 34.55 -5.45 -25.01
C ALA A 26 34.55 -6.23 -23.68
N LEU A 27 35.44 -7.22 -23.65
CA LEU A 27 35.64 -8.25 -22.65
C LEU A 27 35.77 -7.71 -21.22
N GLY A 28 35.08 -8.34 -20.27
CA GLY A 28 35.26 -8.10 -18.84
C GLY A 28 34.16 -8.77 -18.03
N GLY A 29 34.40 -10.01 -17.59
CA GLY A 29 33.40 -10.84 -16.95
C GLY A 29 32.80 -10.22 -15.68
N VAL A 30 31.48 -10.09 -15.67
CA VAL A 30 30.68 -10.12 -14.44
C VAL A 30 29.38 -10.84 -14.79
N VAL A 31 29.21 -12.08 -14.33
CA VAL A 31 27.92 -12.77 -14.40
C VAL A 31 27.01 -12.08 -13.38
N LEU A 32 26.30 -11.03 -13.79
CA LEU A 32 25.18 -10.54 -13.00
C LEU A 32 24.07 -11.59 -13.10
N SER A 33 24.09 -12.53 -12.16
CA SER A 33 22.93 -13.33 -11.84
C SER A 33 21.85 -12.37 -11.36
N ALA A 34 20.94 -11.97 -12.25
CA ALA A 34 19.70 -11.34 -11.85
C ALA A 34 18.87 -12.40 -11.11
N ARG A 35 19.20 -12.61 -9.83
CA ARG A 35 18.27 -13.22 -8.90
C ARG A 35 17.15 -12.20 -8.75
N ALA A 36 16.02 -12.46 -9.37
CA ALA A 36 14.77 -11.89 -8.91
C ALA A 36 14.63 -12.39 -7.46
N ASP A 37 15.09 -11.58 -6.52
CA ASP A 37 14.81 -11.77 -5.11
C ASP A 37 13.32 -11.57 -4.97
N GLU A 38 12.61 -12.68 -4.98
CA GLU A 38 11.20 -12.75 -4.65
C GLU A 38 11.06 -12.02 -3.32
N HIS A 39 10.24 -10.96 -3.29
CA HIS A 39 9.94 -10.18 -2.11
C HIS A 39 9.26 -11.05 -1.04
N SER A 40 10.01 -11.96 -0.42
CA SER A 40 9.69 -12.58 0.85
C SER A 40 10.00 -11.54 1.91
N ALA A 41 9.14 -10.52 2.00
CA ALA A 41 9.20 -9.53 3.04
C ALA A 41 8.73 -10.14 4.37
N HIS A 42 9.48 -11.12 4.89
CA HIS A 42 9.58 -11.31 6.34
C HIS A 42 10.41 -10.17 6.91
N ARG A 43 9.86 -8.96 6.85
CA ARG A 43 10.34 -7.87 7.70
C ARG A 43 9.85 -8.18 9.11
N ALA A 44 10.76 -8.65 9.94
CA ALA A 44 10.71 -8.38 11.37
C ALA A 44 10.75 -6.84 11.55
N GLY A 45 9.60 -6.21 11.39
CA GLY A 45 9.43 -4.77 11.45
C GLY A 45 9.62 -4.27 12.87
N ALA A 46 10.18 -3.06 12.97
CA ALA A 46 10.45 -2.30 14.19
C ALA A 46 9.34 -2.43 15.26
N LYS A 47 9.71 -2.26 16.54
CA LYS A 47 8.80 -2.21 17.70
C LYS A 47 7.74 -1.11 17.51
N GLY A 48 6.66 -1.43 16.79
CA GLY A 48 5.52 -0.56 16.53
C GLY A 48 4.54 -0.53 17.70
N VAL A 49 3.50 0.30 17.57
CA VAL A 49 2.34 0.29 18.48
C VAL A 49 1.75 -1.13 18.51
N PRO A 50 1.42 -1.68 19.69
CA PRO A 50 0.83 -3.01 19.76
C PRO A 50 -0.47 -3.05 18.94
N ALA A 51 -0.58 -4.03 18.04
CA ALA A 51 -1.78 -4.23 17.27
C ALA A 51 -2.94 -4.65 18.18
N VAL A 52 -4.14 -4.15 17.92
CA VAL A 52 -5.38 -4.69 18.46
C VAL A 52 -5.65 -6.00 17.73
N VAL A 53 -5.70 -7.10 18.47
CA VAL A 53 -6.02 -8.43 17.93
C VAL A 53 -7.53 -8.64 18.03
N VAL A 54 -8.19 -8.91 16.90
CA VAL A 54 -9.61 -9.26 16.87
C VAL A 54 -9.80 -10.63 16.24
N ASP A 55 -10.89 -11.29 16.62
CA ASP A 55 -11.35 -12.52 15.97
C ASP A 55 -11.75 -12.23 14.52
N GLY A 56 -11.08 -12.90 13.57
CA GLY A 56 -11.31 -12.78 12.13
C GLY A 56 -12.64 -13.36 11.67
N THR A 57 -13.29 -14.19 12.48
CA THR A 57 -14.63 -14.72 12.21
C THR A 57 -15.74 -13.77 12.64
N ARG A 58 -15.41 -12.74 13.43
CA ARG A 58 -16.38 -11.79 13.99
C ARG A 58 -16.96 -10.91 12.90
N GLU A 59 -18.27 -11.04 12.67
CA GLU A 59 -18.97 -10.19 11.70
C GLU A 59 -19.34 -8.82 12.29
N GLY A 60 -19.68 -7.88 11.42
CA GLY A 60 -20.31 -6.62 11.83
C GLY A 60 -19.37 -5.60 12.47
N ILE A 61 -18.06 -5.80 12.49
CA ILE A 61 -17.08 -4.86 13.06
C ILE A 61 -16.18 -4.23 12.01
N CYS A 62 -15.58 -3.09 12.34
CA CYS A 62 -14.69 -2.35 11.45
C CYS A 62 -13.52 -3.20 10.94
N ALA A 63 -12.78 -3.87 11.83
CA ALA A 63 -11.58 -4.63 11.50
C ALA A 63 -11.81 -5.84 10.60
N THR A 64 -13.04 -6.37 10.50
CA THR A 64 -13.41 -7.47 9.59
C THR A 64 -14.21 -6.99 8.38
N CYS A 65 -14.46 -5.67 8.26
CA CYS A 65 -15.21 -5.09 7.16
C CYS A 65 -14.31 -4.70 5.99
N ARG A 66 -14.71 -4.99 4.74
CA ARG A 66 -13.97 -4.59 3.53
C ARG A 66 -13.76 -3.07 3.39
N PHE A 67 -14.63 -2.27 3.99
CA PHE A 67 -14.61 -0.80 3.88
C PHE A 67 -13.71 -0.10 4.90
N TRP A 68 -12.98 -0.87 5.71
CA TRP A 68 -12.04 -0.31 6.68
C TRP A 68 -10.83 0.31 6.01
N GLY A 69 -10.51 1.55 6.37
CA GLY A 69 -9.34 2.27 5.87
C GLY A 69 -8.11 2.26 6.80
N GLY A 70 -8.15 1.54 7.92
CA GLY A 70 -7.02 1.45 8.85
C GLY A 70 -6.03 0.33 8.48
N MET A 71 -4.78 0.46 8.92
CA MET A 71 -3.75 -0.56 8.71
C MET A 71 -4.12 -1.84 9.48
N ARG A 72 -4.18 -2.97 8.76
CA ARG A 72 -4.45 -4.29 9.35
C ARG A 72 -3.80 -5.41 8.55
N ARG A 73 -3.53 -6.53 9.24
CA ARG A 73 -3.05 -7.78 8.66
C ARG A 73 -3.89 -8.94 9.17
N VAL A 74 -3.93 -10.03 8.40
CA VAL A 74 -4.61 -11.27 8.77
C VAL A 74 -3.57 -12.32 9.16
N ALA A 75 -3.86 -13.15 10.17
CA ALA A 75 -3.06 -14.34 10.47
C ALA A 75 -3.17 -15.38 9.34
N ASP A 76 -2.19 -16.28 9.23
CA ASP A 76 -2.17 -17.31 8.18
C ASP A 76 -3.40 -18.24 8.24
N ASP A 77 -3.93 -18.49 9.43
CA ASP A 77 -5.14 -19.29 9.66
C ASP A 77 -6.44 -18.52 9.43
N ARG A 78 -6.36 -17.22 9.15
CA ARG A 78 -7.47 -16.27 8.98
C ARG A 78 -8.38 -16.10 10.19
N LYS A 79 -8.02 -16.64 11.35
CA LYS A 79 -8.80 -16.53 12.59
C LYS A 79 -8.52 -15.26 13.37
N SER A 80 -7.47 -14.54 13.04
CA SER A 80 -7.10 -13.30 13.73
C SER A 80 -6.79 -12.18 12.75
N VAL A 81 -7.23 -10.98 13.09
CA VAL A 81 -6.85 -9.73 12.42
C VAL A 81 -6.07 -8.87 13.40
N PHE A 82 -4.89 -8.44 12.98
CA PHE A 82 -4.03 -7.51 13.70
C PHE A 82 -4.26 -6.11 13.15
N ALA A 83 -4.99 -5.26 13.88
CA ALA A 83 -5.24 -3.88 13.50
C ALA A 83 -4.27 -2.93 14.21
N GLU A 84 -3.43 -2.22 13.45
CA GLU A 84 -2.29 -1.45 13.96
C GLU A 84 -2.64 0.02 14.22
N SER A 85 -3.88 0.42 13.91
CA SER A 85 -4.33 1.81 13.99
C SER A 85 -5.85 1.91 14.08
N LEU A 86 -6.32 3.09 14.47
CA LEU A 86 -7.66 3.54 14.10
C LEU A 86 -7.79 3.60 12.57
N GLY A 87 -9.00 3.61 12.06
CA GLY A 87 -9.24 3.63 10.63
C GLY A 87 -10.47 4.43 10.25
N TRP A 88 -10.44 4.95 9.03
CA TRP A 88 -11.58 5.62 8.43
C TRP A 88 -12.63 4.59 8.00
N CYS A 89 -13.90 4.88 8.28
CA CYS A 89 -15.01 4.15 7.71
C CYS A 89 -15.27 4.64 6.27
N ASN A 90 -15.02 3.78 5.28
CA ASN A 90 -15.26 4.10 3.87
C ASN A 90 -16.54 3.46 3.32
N ASN A 91 -17.46 3.02 4.18
CA ASN A 91 -18.74 2.48 3.75
C ASN A 91 -19.72 3.65 3.53
N PRO A 92 -20.14 3.96 2.28
CA PRO A 92 -21.05 5.07 2.02
C PRO A 92 -22.43 4.89 2.67
N ASP A 93 -22.83 3.65 2.97
CA ASP A 93 -24.11 3.34 3.61
C ASP A 93 -24.05 3.40 5.14
N SER A 94 -22.87 3.68 5.72
CA SER A 94 -22.68 3.78 7.16
C SER A 94 -23.00 5.19 7.66
N PRO A 95 -23.68 5.34 8.81
CA PRO A 95 -23.84 6.65 9.48
C PRO A 95 -22.50 7.24 9.96
N HIS A 96 -21.43 6.46 9.86
CA HIS A 96 -20.08 6.84 10.25
C HIS A 96 -19.15 7.03 9.04
N PHE A 97 -19.69 7.10 7.82
CA PHE A 97 -18.92 7.36 6.61
C PHE A 97 -18.01 8.58 6.79
N GLN A 98 -16.74 8.44 6.40
CA GLN A 98 -15.71 9.48 6.57
C GLN A 98 -15.51 9.92 8.03
N SER A 99 -15.59 8.97 8.97
CA SER A 99 -15.16 9.18 10.37
C SER A 99 -14.17 8.12 10.83
N MET A 100 -13.32 8.50 11.79
CA MET A 100 -12.36 7.59 12.43
C MET A 100 -13.07 6.69 13.44
N ARG A 101 -12.77 5.39 13.41
CA ARG A 101 -13.34 4.39 14.31
C ARG A 101 -12.26 3.53 14.94
N SER A 102 -12.63 2.80 15.99
CA SER A 102 -11.80 1.72 16.52
C SER A 102 -11.95 0.45 15.67
N PRO A 103 -10.94 -0.43 15.65
CA PRO A 103 -11.01 -1.74 14.98
C PRO A 103 -12.22 -2.57 15.41
N GLU A 104 -12.61 -2.46 16.67
CA GLU A 104 -13.70 -3.25 17.26
C GLU A 104 -15.08 -2.64 17.11
N ALA A 105 -15.18 -1.40 16.61
CA ALA A 105 -16.45 -0.70 16.51
C ALA A 105 -17.45 -1.45 15.61
N GLY A 106 -18.68 -1.58 16.11
CA GLY A 106 -19.82 -2.25 15.51
C GLY A 106 -20.96 -2.35 16.54
N PRO A 107 -22.08 -3.04 16.22
CA PRO A 107 -22.41 -3.64 14.93
C PRO A 107 -22.72 -2.58 13.85
N MET A 108 -22.41 -2.90 12.58
CA MET A 108 -22.55 -1.97 11.45
C MET A 108 -23.58 -2.42 10.43
N LYS A 109 -24.49 -1.53 10.03
CA LYS A 109 -25.35 -1.74 8.84
C LYS A 109 -24.48 -1.66 7.58
N GLY A 110 -24.73 -2.56 6.61
CA GLY A 110 -23.95 -2.63 5.38
C GLY A 110 -22.53 -3.19 5.56
N TRP A 111 -22.24 -3.88 6.68
CA TRP A 111 -21.01 -4.65 6.82
C TRP A 111 -20.90 -5.66 5.68
N ARG A 112 -19.70 -5.76 5.12
CA ARG A 112 -19.34 -6.78 4.13
C ARG A 112 -17.99 -7.32 4.53
N LYS A 113 -17.88 -8.66 4.57
CA LYS A 113 -16.65 -9.34 4.96
C LYS A 113 -15.47 -8.83 4.14
N TRP A 114 -14.36 -8.58 4.82
CA TRP A 114 -13.08 -8.32 4.19
C TRP A 114 -12.58 -9.57 3.47
N GLU A 115 -12.22 -9.43 2.20
CA GLU A 115 -11.88 -10.50 1.28
C GLU A 115 -10.70 -11.36 1.76
N ALA A 116 -9.78 -10.78 2.55
CA ALA A 116 -8.65 -11.50 3.12
C ALA A 116 -9.06 -12.60 4.12
N LEU A 117 -10.31 -12.59 4.61
CA LEU A 117 -10.82 -13.54 5.59
C LEU A 117 -11.51 -14.76 4.99
N GLY A 118 -11.69 -14.82 3.65
CA GLY A 118 -12.47 -15.88 2.99
C GLY A 118 -13.96 -15.56 2.94
#